data_AF-A0A1M4MM82-F1
#
_entry.id   AF-A0A1M4MM82-F1
#
_cell.length_a   1.000
_cell.length_b   1.000
_cell.length_c   1.000
_cell.angle_alpha   90.00
_cell.angle_beta   90.00
_cell.angle_gamma   90.00
#
_symmetry.space_group_name_H-M   'P 1'
#
loop_
_entity.id
_entity.type
_entity.pdbx_description
1 polymer ?
#
loop_
_entity_poly.entity_id
_entity_poly.type
_entity_poly.pdbx_seq_one_letter_code
_entity_poly.pdbx_strand_id
1 'polypeptide(L)' 'MKAKRLAGALIGAFVGLIGLLWLLQGTGVLRIRPILCIANCEEIVGPSPVWAVSGLIALIIGVIVIFVSVRGIRRP' A
#
# COMPACT_ATOMS: atom_id res chain seq x y z
N MET A 1 -9.78 -23.80 9.92
CA MET A 1 -8.39 -23.30 10.15
C MET A 1 -7.72 -22.80 8.87
N LYS A 2 -7.70 -23.56 7.77
CA LYS A 2 -7.09 -23.13 6.49
C LYS A 2 -7.75 -21.90 5.86
N ALA A 3 -9.09 -21.86 5.80
CA ALA A 3 -9.84 -20.73 5.23
C ALA A 3 -9.56 -19.38 5.94
N LYS A 4 -9.52 -19.37 7.29
CA LYS A 4 -9.20 -18.17 8.07
C LYS A 4 -7.79 -17.63 7.77
N ARG A 5 -6.82 -18.53 7.55
CA ARG A 5 -5.43 -18.16 7.21
C ARG A 5 -5.30 -17.68 5.76
N LEU A 6 -6.05 -18.29 4.84
CA LEU A 6 -6.11 -17.82 3.45
C LEU A 6 -6.74 -16.42 3.36
N ALA A 7 -7.85 -16.20 4.08
CA ALA A 7 -8.47 -14.88 4.19
C ALA A 7 -7.48 -13.85 4.77
N GLY A 8 -6.76 -14.21 5.83
CA GLY A 8 -5.71 -13.35 6.40
C GLY A 8 -4.61 -13.00 5.40
N ALA A 9 -4.12 -13.96 4.62
CA ALA A 9 -3.12 -13.70 3.58
C ALA A 9 -3.63 -12.78 2.47
N LEU A 10 -4.89 -12.96 2.02
CA LEU A 10 -5.51 -12.10 1.01
C LEU A 10 -5.70 -10.66 1.52
N ILE A 11 -6.19 -10.49 2.75
CA ILE A 11 -6.35 -9.17 3.37
C ILE A 11 -4.97 -8.50 3.53
N GLY A 12 -3.97 -9.23 4.01
CA GLY A 12 -2.61 -8.71 4.13
C GLY A 12 -2.01 -8.30 2.79
N ALA A 13 -2.24 -9.07 1.72
CA ALA A 13 -1.81 -8.73 0.37
C ALA A 13 -2.51 -7.47 -0.16
N PHE A 14 -3.82 -7.37 0.04
CA PHE A 14 -4.60 -6.19 -0.36
C PHE A 14 -4.11 -4.92 0.34
N VAL A 15 -3.97 -4.96 1.67
CA VAL A 15 -3.47 -3.84 2.47
C VAL A 15 -2.02 -3.48 2.09
N GLY A 16 -1.17 -4.49 1.87
CA GLY A 16 0.22 -4.29 1.48
C GLY A 16 0.36 -3.62 0.10
N LEU A 17 -0.44 -4.04 -0.87
CA LEU A 17 -0.45 -3.44 -2.22
C LEU A 17 -0.95 -1.99 -2.18
N ILE A 18 -2.00 -1.70 -1.42
CA ILE A 18 -2.48 -0.32 -1.23
C ILE A 18 -1.41 0.53 -0.55
N GLY A 19 -0.76 0.02 0.49
CA GLY A 19 0.34 0.70 1.16
C GLY A 19 1.51 1.01 0.22
N LEU A 20 1.86 0.07 -0.65
CA LEU A 20 2.89 0.27 -1.68
C LEU A 20 2.50 1.40 -2.65
N LEU A 21 1.25 1.41 -3.11
CA LEU A 21 0.75 2.45 -4.01
C LEU A 21 0.77 3.83 -3.36
N TRP A 22 0.37 3.95 -2.10
CA TRP A 22 0.44 5.21 -1.34
C TRP A 22 1.88 5.66 -1.12
N LEU A 23 2.80 4.73 -0.85
CA LEU A 23 4.22 5.04 -0.69
C LEU A 23 4.81 5.60 -2.00
N LEU A 24 4.52 4.95 -3.12
CA LEU A 24 5.00 5.37 -4.44
C LEU A 24 4.39 6.72 -4.90
N GLN A 25 3.13 6.98 -4.54
CA GLN A 25 2.47 8.26 -4.79
C GLN A 25 3.02 9.36 -3.87
N GLY A 26 3.18 9.08 -2.58
CA GLY A 26 3.68 10.04 -1.60
C GLY A 26 5.13 10.45 -1.82
N THR A 27 5.97 9.53 -2.34
CA THR A 27 7.35 9.83 -2.73
C THR A 27 7.47 10.54 -4.09
N GLY A 28 6.35 10.70 -4.81
CA GLY A 28 6.35 11.31 -6.13
C GLY A 28 7.07 10.49 -7.21
N VAL A 29 7.29 9.18 -6.97
CA VAL A 29 7.80 8.23 -7.96
C VAL A 29 6.73 7.95 -9.00
N LEU A 30 5.48 7.76 -8.56
CA LEU A 30 4.31 7.71 -9.43
C LEU A 30 3.64 9.08 -9.47
N ARG A 31 4.01 9.89 -10.47
CA ARG A 31 3.31 11.14 -10.78
C ARG A 31 2.20 10.87 -11.78
N ILE A 32 0.96 10.89 -11.32
CA ILE A 32 -0.20 10.97 -12.21
C ILE A 32 -0.28 12.42 -12.67
N ARG A 33 0.28 12.72 -13.85
CA ARG A 33 0.15 14.07 -14.43
C ARG A 33 -1.31 14.30 -14.80
N PRO A 34 -1.92 15.44 -14.40
CA PRO A 34 -3.24 15.79 -14.91
C PRO A 34 -3.16 15.97 -16.43
N ILE A 35 -4.05 15.29 -17.15
CA ILE A 35 -4.12 15.33 -18.63
C ILE A 35 -4.70 16.68 -19.13
N LEU A 36 -5.34 17.46 -18.24
CA LEU A 36 -5.93 18.77 -18.56
C LEU A 36 -5.24 19.92 -17.82
N CYS A 37 -4.20 20.48 -18.42
CA CYS A 37 -3.61 21.77 -18.00
C CYS A 37 -4.39 22.94 -18.63
N ILE A 38 -5.58 23.27 -18.09
CA ILE A 38 -6.39 24.41 -18.57
C ILE A 38 -6.50 25.56 -17.56
N ALA A 39 -6.18 25.34 -16.28
CA ALA A 39 -6.11 26.41 -15.28
C ALA A 39 -5.11 26.03 -14.18
N ASN A 40 -4.09 26.87 -13.98
CA ASN A 40 -3.03 26.73 -12.96
C ASN A 40 -2.22 25.43 -13.03
N CYS A 41 -1.08 25.47 -13.72
CA CYS A 41 -0.05 24.42 -13.73
C CYS A 41 0.75 24.39 -12.40
N GLU A 42 0.06 24.34 -11.27
CA GLU A 42 0.68 23.99 -10.00
C GLU A 42 0.33 22.52 -9.73
N GLU A 43 1.32 21.68 -9.41
CA GLU A 43 1.07 20.27 -9.07
C GLU A 43 0.16 20.20 -7.82
N ILE A 44 -1.16 20.14 -8.01
CA ILE A 44 -2.16 19.91 -6.95
C ILE A 44 -1.85 18.63 -6.15
N VAL A 45 -1.05 17.74 -6.72
CA VAL A 45 -0.54 16.50 -6.12
C VAL A 45 0.98 16.43 -6.25
N GLY A 46 1.69 17.34 -5.58
CA GLY A 46 3.12 17.19 -5.32
C GLY A 46 3.42 16.02 -4.36
N PRO A 47 4.69 15.64 -4.18
CA PRO A 47 5.09 14.62 -3.22
C PRO A 47 4.51 14.94 -1.84
N SER A 48 3.72 14.01 -1.28
CA SER A 48 3.07 14.20 0.01
C SER A 48 3.70 13.27 1.05
N PRO A 49 4.40 13.84 2.05
CA PRO A 49 4.98 13.07 3.14
C PRO A 49 3.92 12.26 3.90
N VAL A 50 2.70 12.78 4.02
CA VAL A 50 1.59 12.12 4.72
C VAL A 50 1.21 10.81 4.02
N TRP A 51 1.06 10.83 2.69
CA TRP A 51 0.78 9.63 1.90
C TRP A 51 1.96 8.64 1.91
N ALA A 52 3.20 9.14 1.92
CA ALA A 52 4.37 8.28 1.99
C ALA A 52 4.44 7.51 3.32
N VAL A 53 4.23 8.21 4.45
CA VAL A 53 4.27 7.62 5.79
C VAL A 53 3.10 6.66 6.00
N SER A 54 1.89 7.03 5.59
CA SER A 54 0.72 6.14 5.70
C SER A 54 0.89 4.89 4.83
N GLY A 55 1.44 5.04 3.62
CA GLY A 55 1.77 3.93 2.73
C GLY A 55 2.80 2.98 3.33
N LEU A 56 3.86 3.51 3.94
CA LEU A 56 4.88 2.71 4.61
C LEU A 56 4.28 1.89 5.76
N ILE A 57 3.47 2.51 6.61
CA ILE A 57 2.82 1.85 7.74
C ILE A 57 1.88 0.74 7.24
N ALA A 58 1.03 1.04 6.24
CA ALA A 58 0.12 0.06 5.65
C ALA A 58 0.88 -1.12 5.02
N LEU A 59 1.99 -0.85 4.34
CA LEU A 59 2.84 -1.89 3.75
C LEU A 59 3.43 -2.82 4.82
N ILE A 60 3.97 -2.26 5.90
CA ILE A 60 4.52 -3.04 7.03
C ILE A 60 3.43 -3.92 7.65
N ILE A 61 2.24 -3.37 7.92
CA ILE A 61 1.11 -4.13 8.47
C ILE A 61 0.71 -5.27 7.54
N GLY A 62 0.56 -5.00 6.24
CA GLY A 62 0.23 -6.01 5.24
C GLY A 62 1.23 -7.17 5.22
N VAL A 63 2.53 -6.86 5.23
CA VAL A 63 3.61 -7.86 5.28
C VAL A 63 3.54 -8.69 6.56
N ILE A 64 3.35 -8.06 7.72
CA ILE A 64 3.22 -8.77 9.01
C ILE A 64 2.03 -9.73 8.98
N VAL A 65 0.88 -9.28 8.49
CA VAL A 65 -0.35 -10.10 8.41
C VAL A 65 -0.16 -11.30 7.50
N ILE A 66 0.46 -11.13 6.32
CA ILE A 66 0.80 -12.25 5.42
C ILE A 66 1.73 -13.21 6.13
N PHE A 67 2.78 -12.70 6.75
CA PHE A 67 3.81 -13.51 7.38
C PHE A 67 3.29 -14.35 8.54
N VAL A 68 2.45 -13.78 9.41
CA VAL A 68 1.80 -14.52 10.50
C VAL A 68 0.83 -15.56 9.94
N SER A 69 0.08 -15.22 8.89
CA SER A 69 -0.87 -16.14 8.25
C SER A 69 -0.15 -17.34 7.60
N VAL A 70 0.97 -17.11 6.93
CA VAL A 70 1.79 -18.13 6.26
C VAL A 70 2.64 -18.94 7.26
N ARG A 71 3.24 -18.30 8.26
CA ARG A 71 3.95 -19.04 9.34
C ARG A 71 3.00 -19.95 10.11
N GLY A 72 1.76 -19.53 10.32
CA GLY A 72 0.72 -20.39 10.86
C GLY A 72 0.50 -21.64 10.00
N ILE A 73 0.46 -21.49 8.66
CA ILE A 73 0.33 -22.60 7.69
C ILE A 73 1.48 -23.61 7.79
N ARG A 74 2.71 -23.14 8.05
CA ARG A 74 3.91 -24.00 8.12
C ARG A 74 4.14 -24.67 9.48
N ARG A 75 3.37 -24.34 10.53
CA ARG A 75 3.46 -25.09 11.79
C ARG A 75 2.61 -26.36 11.68
N PRO A 76 3.22 -27.57 11.81
CA PRO A 76 2.50 -28.84 11.78
C PRO A 76 1.46 -28.92 12.90
#